data_AF-A0A527CS83-F1
#
_entry.id   AF-A0A527CS83-F1
#
_cell.length_a   1.000
_cell.length_b   1.000
_cell.length_c   1.000
_cell.angle_alpha   90.00
_cell.angle_beta   90.00
_cell.angle_gamma   90.00
#
_symmetry.space_group_name_H-M   'P 1'
#
loop_
_entity.id
_entity.type
_entity.pdbx_description
1 polymer ?
#
loop_
_entity_poly.entity_id
_entity_poly.type
_entity_poly.pdbx_seq_one_letter_code
_entity_poly.pdbx_strand_id
1 'polypeptide(L)' 'RSGLGELSLPENEPGSSIMPGKVNPTQCEAMTQVCVQVFGNNAALTFAGSQGHCELNVYNPLMAYNFLQSVQLLSD' A
#
# COMPACT_ATOMS: atom_id res chain seq x y z
N ARG A 1 21.47 -19.52 2.70
CA ARG A 1 22.75 -18.90 2.23
C ARG A 1 22.79 -18.76 0.69
N SER A 2 21.64 -18.63 0.01
CA SER A 2 21.56 -18.72 -1.45
C SER A 2 20.99 -17.46 -2.10
N GLY A 3 21.07 -16.32 -1.41
CA GLY A 3 20.69 -15.01 -1.91
C GLY A 3 21.86 -14.03 -1.83
N LEU A 4 21.61 -12.73 -2.04
CA LEU A 4 22.66 -11.69 -2.00
C LEU A 4 23.25 -11.52 -0.59
N GLY A 5 22.41 -11.38 0.43
CA GLY A 5 22.86 -11.33 1.83
C GLY A 5 23.64 -10.08 2.23
N GLU A 6 23.55 -9.00 1.45
CA GLU A 6 24.28 -7.74 1.70
C GLU A 6 23.72 -6.91 2.86
N LEU A 7 22.41 -7.07 3.14
CA LEU A 7 21.72 -6.39 4.22
C LEU A 7 21.11 -7.42 5.18
N SER A 8 21.15 -7.12 6.47
CA SER A 8 20.46 -7.88 7.52
C SER A 8 19.26 -7.10 7.98
N LEU A 9 18.06 -7.59 7.69
CA LEU A 9 16.82 -7.00 8.17
C LEU A 9 16.51 -7.52 9.59
N PRO A 10 15.85 -6.72 10.46
CA PRO A 10 15.39 -7.20 11.76
C PRO A 10 14.41 -8.37 11.62
N GLU A 11 14.52 -9.35 12.52
CA GLU A 11 13.63 -10.50 12.58
C GLU A 11 12.46 -10.22 13.54
N ASN A 12 11.24 -10.09 13.02
CA ASN A 12 10.06 -9.73 13.81
C ASN A 12 9.13 -10.93 14.09
N GLU A 13 9.03 -11.88 13.15
CA GLU A 13 8.22 -13.08 13.31
C GLU A 13 8.80 -14.30 12.58
N PRO A 14 8.47 -15.54 13.01
CA PRO A 14 8.84 -16.75 12.28
C PRO A 14 8.18 -16.77 10.89
N GLY A 15 9.00 -16.90 9.84
CA GLY A 15 8.55 -16.88 8.44
C GLY A 15 8.00 -18.22 7.93
N SER A 16 8.05 -19.29 8.72
CA SER A 16 7.47 -20.59 8.37
C SER A 16 7.28 -21.47 9.61
N SER A 17 6.17 -22.20 9.65
CA SER A 17 5.88 -23.19 10.69
C SER A 17 6.75 -24.45 10.61
N ILE A 18 7.30 -24.78 9.43
CA ILE A 18 8.08 -26.01 9.21
C ILE A 18 9.58 -25.78 9.07
N MET A 19 10.02 -24.56 8.75
CA MET A 19 11.43 -24.24 8.56
C MET A 19 11.97 -23.39 9.73
N PRO A 20 12.66 -23.98 10.71
CA PRO A 20 13.25 -23.25 11.82
C PRO A 20 14.25 -22.20 11.33
N GLY A 21 14.17 -21.00 11.89
CA GLY A 21 15.08 -19.89 11.55
C GLY A 21 14.82 -19.23 10.20
N LYS A 22 13.76 -19.63 9.45
CA LYS A 22 13.33 -18.86 8.28
C LYS A 22 12.61 -17.60 8.74
N VAL A 23 13.06 -16.45 8.26
CA VAL A 23 12.44 -15.13 8.49
C VAL A 23 12.24 -14.44 7.14
N ASN A 24 11.09 -13.79 6.96
CA ASN A 24 10.75 -13.08 5.73
C ASN A 24 10.75 -11.56 5.96
N PRO A 25 10.95 -10.73 4.92
CA PRO A 25 10.92 -9.27 5.02
C PRO A 25 9.48 -8.72 5.02
N THR A 26 8.65 -9.18 5.95
CA THR A 26 7.20 -8.93 5.97
C THR A 26 6.80 -7.47 6.01
N GLN A 27 7.63 -6.60 6.61
CA GLN A 27 7.41 -5.16 6.59
C GLN A 27 7.57 -4.56 5.18
N CYS A 28 8.56 -5.03 4.42
CA CYS A 28 8.70 -4.66 3.01
C CYS A 28 7.52 -5.19 2.19
N GLU A 29 7.07 -6.42 2.47
CA GLU A 29 5.90 -7.01 1.82
C GLU A 29 4.63 -6.18 2.07
N ALA A 30 4.39 -5.76 3.32
CA ALA A 30 3.27 -4.89 3.69
C ALA A 30 3.35 -3.52 2.99
N MET A 31 4.53 -2.88 2.99
CA MET A 31 4.73 -1.61 2.31
C MET A 31 4.44 -1.70 0.80
N THR A 32 4.85 -2.78 0.14
CA THR A 32 4.53 -2.95 -1.29
C THR A 32 3.04 -3.10 -1.56
N GLN A 33 2.29 -3.75 -0.67
CA GLN A 33 0.82 -3.84 -0.75
C GLN A 33 0.16 -2.46 -0.59
N VAL A 34 0.60 -1.67 0.40
CA VAL A 34 0.15 -0.29 0.60
C VAL A 34 0.41 0.56 -0.65
N CYS A 35 1.60 0.49 -1.23
CA CYS A 35 1.92 1.21 -2.46
C CYS A 35 0.94 0.86 -3.60
N VAL A 36 0.67 -0.43 -3.82
CA VAL A 36 -0.29 -0.88 -4.85
C VAL A 36 -1.69 -0.33 -4.58
N GLN A 37 -2.14 -0.31 -3.33
CA GLN A 37 -3.43 0.27 -2.96
C GLN A 37 -3.49 1.77 -3.28
N VAL A 38 -2.43 2.52 -2.99
CA VAL A 38 -2.33 3.96 -3.30
C VAL A 38 -2.40 4.21 -4.81
N PHE A 39 -1.77 3.36 -5.64
CA PHE A 39 -1.91 3.44 -7.10
C PHE A 39 -3.37 3.27 -7.55
N GLY A 40 -4.08 2.30 -6.98
CA GLY A 40 -5.51 2.09 -7.24
C GLY A 40 -6.37 3.27 -6.84
N ASN A 41 -6.14 3.81 -5.65
CA ASN A 41 -6.84 5.00 -5.16
C ASN A 41 -6.61 6.21 -6.08
N ASN A 42 -5.37 6.43 -6.52
CA ASN A 42 -5.06 7.51 -7.46
C ASN A 42 -5.78 7.35 -8.81
N ALA A 43 -5.90 6.12 -9.34
CA ALA A 43 -6.67 5.88 -10.56
C ALA A 43 -8.15 6.24 -10.38
N ALA A 44 -8.75 5.88 -9.24
CA ALA A 44 -10.13 6.25 -8.90
C ALA A 44 -10.32 7.76 -8.78
N LEU A 45 -9.38 8.46 -8.10
CA LEU A 45 -9.36 9.92 -8.00
C LEU A 45 -9.29 10.59 -9.37
N THR A 46 -8.39 10.11 -10.22
CA THR A 46 -8.18 10.64 -11.57
C THR A 46 -9.45 10.52 -12.41
N PHE A 47 -10.08 9.35 -12.37
CA PHE A 47 -11.34 9.14 -13.08
C PHE A 47 -12.44 10.06 -12.53
N ALA A 48 -12.68 10.08 -11.22
CA ALA A 48 -13.70 10.91 -10.60
C ALA A 48 -13.49 12.42 -10.85
N GLY A 49 -12.24 12.87 -10.85
CA GLY A 49 -11.89 14.26 -11.17
C GLY A 49 -12.28 14.68 -12.59
N SER A 50 -12.32 13.73 -13.53
CA SER A 50 -12.75 13.97 -14.92
C SER A 50 -14.27 14.02 -15.13
N GLN A 51 -15.07 13.56 -14.17
CA GLN A 51 -16.53 13.36 -14.33
C GLN A 51 -17.39 14.51 -13.78
N GLY A 52 -16.83 15.72 -13.64
CA GLY A 52 -17.60 16.91 -13.27
C GLY A 52 -18.58 17.31 -14.38
N HIS A 53 -19.80 17.71 -14.01
CA HIS A 53 -20.81 18.18 -14.95
C HIS A 53 -21.14 19.64 -14.67
N CYS A 54 -20.89 20.51 -15.65
CA CYS A 54 -21.16 21.94 -15.59
C CYS A 54 -20.57 22.60 -14.32
N GLU A 55 -21.43 23.12 -13.43
CA GLU A 55 -21.03 23.93 -12.29
C GLU A 55 -20.44 23.12 -11.12
N LEU A 56 -20.61 21.79 -11.09
CA LEU A 56 -20.26 21.01 -9.92
C LEU A 56 -19.81 19.57 -10.22
N ASN A 57 -18.77 19.13 -9.50
CA ASN A 57 -18.40 17.72 -9.40
C ASN A 57 -19.08 17.10 -8.16
N VAL A 58 -19.90 16.05 -8.37
CA VAL A 58 -20.66 15.36 -7.32
C VAL A 58 -19.93 14.12 -6.76
N TYR A 59 -18.74 13.80 -7.26
CA TYR A 59 -17.93 12.66 -6.80
C TYR A 59 -17.01 13.00 -5.61
N ASN A 60 -17.14 14.20 -5.04
CA ASN A 60 -16.32 14.68 -3.92
C ASN A 60 -16.24 13.70 -2.73
N PRO A 61 -17.32 13.01 -2.29
CA PRO A 61 -17.20 12.05 -1.18
C PRO A 61 -16.28 10.87 -1.49
N LEU A 62 -16.34 10.33 -2.72
CA LEU A 62 -15.44 9.28 -3.18
C LEU A 62 -13.99 9.77 -3.23
N MET A 63 -13.79 11.00 -3.72
CA MET A 63 -12.46 11.57 -3.81
C MET A 63 -11.84 11.80 -2.42
N ALA A 64 -12.60 12.37 -1.50
CA ALA A 64 -12.14 12.59 -0.12
C ALA A 64 -11.80 11.26 0.58
N TYR A 65 -12.64 10.23 0.43
CA TYR A 65 -12.40 8.92 1.02
C TYR A 65 -11.09 8.28 0.53
N ASN A 66 -10.90 8.20 -0.79
CA ASN A 66 -9.70 7.57 -1.36
C ASN A 66 -8.42 8.32 -0.98
N PHE A 67 -8.47 9.65 -0.96
CA PHE A 67 -7.34 10.48 -0.53
C PHE A 67 -6.99 10.25 0.94
N LEU A 68 -7.98 10.33 1.84
CA LEU A 68 -7.74 10.15 3.27
C LEU A 68 -7.29 8.73 3.61
N GLN A 69 -7.84 7.71 2.95
CA GLN A 69 -7.36 6.34 3.10
C GLN A 69 -5.90 6.20 2.67
N SER A 70 -5.50 6.81 1.54
CA SER A 70 -4.10 6.79 1.11
C SER A 70 -3.17 7.47 2.11
N VAL A 71 -3.58 8.61 2.68
CA VAL A 71 -2.80 9.30 3.72
C VAL A 71 -2.64 8.42 4.96
N GLN A 72 -3.73 7.80 5.41
CA GLN A 72 -3.69 6.92 6.58
C GLN A 72 -2.78 5.72 6.33
N LEU A 73 -2.96 4.98 5.23
CA LEU A 73 -2.14 3.81 4.91
C LEU A 73 -0.65 4.12 4.75
N LEU A 74 -0.30 5.32 4.28
CA LEU A 74 1.10 5.75 4.17
C LEU A 74 1.70 6.23 5.49
N SER A 75 0.86 6.56 6.47
CA SER A 75 1.28 7.07 7.77
C SER A 75 1.33 5.98 8.85
N ASP A 76 0.50 4.94 8.71
CA ASP A 76 0.48 3.73 9.54
C ASP A 76 1.77 2.92 9.36
#